data_AF-A0A081RDB8-F1
#
_entry.id   AF-A0A081RDB8-F1
#
_cell.length_a   1.000
_cell.length_b   1.000
_cell.length_c   1.000
_cell.angle_alpha   90.00
_cell.angle_beta   90.00
_cell.angle_gamma   90.00
#
_symmetry.space_group_name_H-M   'P 1'
#
loop_
_entity.id
_entity.type
_entity.pdbx_description
1 polymer ?
#
loop_
_entity_poly.entity_id
_entity_poly.type
_entity_poly.pdbx_seq_one_letter_code
_entity_poly.pdbx_strand_id
1 'polypeptide(L)'
;MTLFDGFYQMGFVARDLDRATAALGQRFGITHFRRKRSSPTMDAAHAWVGAIMLELIQIGPGAPDIYEAYVPDDPSAVRLHHHGFRAADAAAWESINRRIDAVGLATPMRGAVMDGQLNYIYADTRADTGVYSEFVYLTGAATSIYDDVPHN
;
A
#
# COMPACT_ATOMS: atom_id res chain seq x y z
N MET A 1 16.15 -15.35 0.04
CA MET A 1 15.06 -14.36 0.11
C MET A 1 15.66 -12.97 0.13
N THR A 2 15.29 -12.15 -0.86
CA THR A 2 15.63 -10.73 -0.91
C THR A 2 14.63 -9.91 -0.09
N LEU A 3 14.96 -8.66 0.25
CA LEU A 3 14.02 -7.80 0.97
C LEU A 3 12.73 -7.54 0.15
N PHE A 4 12.85 -7.52 -1.17
CA PHE A 4 11.78 -7.18 -2.11
C PHE A 4 11.08 -8.41 -2.71
N ASP A 5 11.26 -9.59 -2.14
CA ASP A 5 10.46 -10.76 -2.53
C ASP A 5 8.98 -10.53 -2.18
N GLY A 6 8.06 -11.05 -3.00
CA GLY A 6 6.62 -10.94 -2.74
C GLY A 6 5.98 -9.61 -3.15
N PHE A 7 6.58 -8.88 -4.09
CA PHE A 7 5.98 -7.68 -4.67
C PHE A 7 4.60 -7.97 -5.24
N TYR A 8 3.58 -7.24 -4.78
CA TYR A 8 2.20 -7.47 -5.21
C TYR A 8 1.38 -6.19 -5.37
N GLN A 9 1.85 -5.04 -4.85
CA GLN A 9 1.05 -3.82 -4.80
C GLN A 9 1.87 -2.59 -5.17
N MET A 10 1.25 -1.69 -5.95
CA MET A 10 1.66 -0.30 -6.09
C MET A 10 0.64 0.58 -5.38
N GLY A 11 1.09 1.26 -4.32
CA GLY A 11 0.26 2.16 -3.55
C GLY A 11 0.48 3.60 -3.97
N PHE A 12 -0.60 4.27 -4.37
CA PHE A 12 -0.65 5.64 -4.82
C PHE A 12 -1.43 6.51 -3.83
N VAL A 13 -1.06 7.78 -3.75
CA VAL A 13 -1.87 8.80 -3.09
C VAL A 13 -2.66 9.57 -4.14
N ALA A 14 -3.94 9.80 -3.85
CA ALA A 14 -4.88 10.58 -4.63
C ALA A 14 -5.41 11.74 -3.77
N ARG A 15 -5.67 12.88 -4.40
CA ARG A 15 -6.37 14.00 -3.73
C ARG A 15 -7.87 13.74 -3.65
N ASP A 16 -8.44 13.14 -4.70
CA ASP A 16 -9.85 12.83 -4.84
C ASP A 16 -9.97 11.43 -5.47
N LEU A 17 -10.41 10.43 -4.71
CA LEU A 17 -10.52 9.05 -5.19
C LEU A 17 -11.52 8.90 -6.34
N ASP A 18 -12.61 9.66 -6.34
CA ASP A 18 -13.64 9.54 -7.37
C ASP A 18 -13.12 10.07 -8.70
N ARG A 19 -12.50 11.24 -8.68
CA ARG A 19 -11.87 11.82 -9.88
C ARG A 19 -10.68 10.98 -10.35
N ALA A 20 -9.84 10.50 -9.45
CA ALA A 20 -8.70 9.65 -9.79
C ALA A 20 -9.12 8.32 -10.41
N THR A 21 -10.05 7.59 -9.80
CA THR A 21 -10.52 6.30 -10.35
C THR A 21 -11.26 6.48 -11.68
N ALA A 22 -12.07 7.53 -11.83
CA ALA A 22 -12.70 7.86 -13.10
C ALA A 22 -11.67 8.17 -14.20
N ALA A 23 -10.62 8.93 -13.88
CA ALA A 23 -9.55 9.27 -14.82
C ALA A 23 -8.71 8.05 -15.21
N LEU A 24 -8.40 7.14 -14.27
CA LEU A 24 -7.72 5.87 -14.59
C LEU A 24 -8.58 4.99 -15.51
N GLY A 25 -9.89 4.94 -15.28
CA GLY A 25 -10.84 4.27 -16.17
C GLY A 25 -10.83 4.84 -17.59
N GLN A 26 -10.93 6.17 -17.71
CA GLN A 26 -10.95 6.84 -19.01
C GLN A 26 -9.62 6.75 -19.78
N ARG A 27 -8.48 6.87 -19.08
CA ARG A 27 -7.17 6.95 -19.72
C ARG A 27 -6.52 5.58 -19.95
N PHE A 28 -6.78 4.62 -19.06
CA PHE A 28 -6.06 3.34 -19.02
C PHE A 28 -6.98 2.11 -18.95
N GLY A 29 -8.31 2.28 -18.92
CA GLY A 29 -9.26 1.17 -18.92
C GLY A 29 -9.45 0.48 -17.56
N ILE A 30 -8.96 1.07 -16.46
CA ILE A 30 -9.12 0.51 -15.10
C ILE A 30 -10.44 1.04 -14.52
N THR A 31 -11.53 0.28 -14.68
CA THR A 31 -12.91 0.73 -14.40
C THR A 31 -13.53 0.14 -13.14
N HIS A 32 -12.95 -0.91 -12.57
CA HIS A 32 -13.49 -1.60 -11.40
C HIS A 32 -12.57 -1.43 -10.20
N PHE A 33 -13.11 -0.84 -9.13
CA PHE A 33 -12.42 -0.67 -7.86
C PHE A 33 -13.31 -1.09 -6.69
N ARG A 34 -12.72 -1.78 -5.71
CA ARG A 34 -13.31 -1.94 -4.38
C ARG A 34 -13.02 -0.69 -3.57
N ARG A 35 -14.03 -0.07 -2.97
CA ARG A 35 -13.87 1.05 -2.02
C ARG A 35 -13.85 0.55 -0.59
N LYS A 36 -12.98 1.14 0.24
CA LYS A 36 -12.85 0.81 1.67
C LYS A 36 -12.49 2.05 2.48
N ARG A 37 -13.16 2.25 3.61
CA ARG A 37 -12.67 3.16 4.66
C ARG A 37 -11.56 2.45 5.43
N SER A 38 -10.30 2.83 5.22
CA SER A 38 -9.14 2.17 5.84
C SER A 38 -8.94 2.61 7.29
N SER A 39 -9.26 3.87 7.61
CA SER A 39 -9.21 4.42 8.97
C SER A 39 -10.16 5.63 9.08
N PRO A 40 -10.33 6.24 10.27
CA PRO A 40 -11.06 7.51 10.39
C PRO A 40 -10.50 8.65 9.54
N THR A 41 -9.24 8.56 9.09
CA THR A 41 -8.53 9.61 8.34
C THR A 41 -8.13 9.19 6.94
N MET A 42 -8.46 7.97 6.49
CA MET A 42 -8.02 7.45 5.19
C MET A 42 -9.10 6.61 4.51
N ASP A 43 -9.34 6.92 3.25
CA ASP A 43 -10.11 6.11 2.32
C ASP A 43 -9.18 5.45 1.31
N ALA A 44 -9.57 4.27 0.81
CA ALA A 44 -8.83 3.56 -0.21
C ALA A 44 -9.73 2.99 -1.31
N ALA A 45 -9.13 2.84 -2.49
CA ALA A 45 -9.68 2.10 -3.61
C ALA A 45 -8.65 1.06 -4.09
N HIS A 46 -9.10 -0.18 -4.29
CA HIS A 46 -8.24 -1.28 -4.72
C HIS A 46 -8.73 -1.88 -6.03
N ALA A 47 -7.79 -2.20 -6.90
CA ALA A 47 -8.05 -2.90 -8.15
C ALA A 47 -6.87 -3.81 -8.49
N TRP A 48 -7.14 -5.05 -8.90
CA TRP A 48 -6.13 -5.89 -9.54
C TRP A 48 -6.01 -5.52 -11.02
N VAL A 49 -4.78 -5.32 -11.48
CA VAL A 49 -4.41 -5.17 -12.90
C VAL A 49 -3.36 -6.22 -13.21
N GLY A 50 -3.77 -7.29 -13.91
CA GLY A 50 -2.97 -8.50 -14.01
C GLY A 50 -2.69 -9.10 -12.62
N ALA A 51 -1.41 -9.24 -12.28
CA ALA A 51 -0.96 -9.79 -10.99
C ALA A 51 -0.64 -8.71 -9.93
N ILE A 52 -0.77 -7.42 -10.27
CA ILE A 52 -0.41 -6.31 -9.38
C ILE A 52 -1.66 -5.59 -8.92
N MET A 53 -1.76 -5.34 -7.61
CA MET A 53 -2.80 -4.51 -7.03
C MET A 53 -2.40 -3.05 -7.15
N LEU A 54 -3.31 -2.23 -7.65
CA LEU A 54 -3.27 -0.80 -7.43
C LEU A 54 -4.06 -0.50 -6.16
N GLU A 55 -3.40 0.14 -5.20
CA GLU A 55 -4.06 0.79 -4.08
C GLU A 55 -4.00 2.29 -4.30
N LEU A 56 -5.15 2.97 -4.25
CA LEU A 56 -5.23 4.42 -4.24
C LEU A 56 -5.70 4.85 -2.86
N ILE A 57 -5.00 5.80 -2.25
CA ILE A 57 -5.25 6.30 -0.91
C ILE A 57 -5.62 7.77 -1.00
N GLN A 58 -6.75 8.15 -0.42
CA GLN A 58 -7.05 9.54 -0.12
C GLN A 58 -6.96 9.75 1.38
N ILE A 59 -6.15 10.74 1.76
CA ILE A 59 -5.95 11.13 3.15
C ILE A 59 -6.84 12.31 3.53
N GLY A 60 -7.29 12.30 4.78
CA GLY A 60 -7.99 13.40 5.43
C GLY A 60 -7.15 13.99 6.57
N PRO A 61 -7.70 14.98 7.30
CA PRO A 61 -7.02 15.61 8.43
C PRO A 61 -6.58 14.58 9.48
N GLY A 62 -5.32 14.65 9.91
CA GLY A 62 -4.76 13.74 10.93
C GLY A 62 -4.33 12.37 10.39
N ALA A 63 -4.24 12.20 9.07
CA ALA A 63 -3.55 11.06 8.48
C ALA A 63 -2.04 11.10 8.76
N PRO A 64 -1.33 9.95 8.69
CA PRO A 64 0.12 9.92 8.81
C PRO A 64 0.82 10.81 7.77
N ASP A 65 1.86 11.50 8.20
CA ASP A 65 2.61 12.49 7.41
C ASP A 65 3.34 11.91 6.18
N ILE A 66 3.65 10.61 6.20
CA ILE A 66 4.32 9.90 5.11
C ILE A 66 3.60 10.10 3.75
N TYR A 67 2.28 10.28 3.78
CA TYR A 67 1.45 10.43 2.59
C TYR A 67 1.33 11.87 2.09
N GLU A 68 1.54 12.88 2.94
CA GLU A 68 1.19 14.28 2.64
C GLU A 68 1.98 14.82 1.44
N ALA A 69 3.28 14.54 1.38
CA ALA A 69 4.14 14.94 0.27
C ALA A 69 3.75 14.30 -1.08
N TYR A 70 2.90 13.27 -1.05
CA TYR A 70 2.48 12.54 -2.23
C TYR A 70 1.11 12.97 -2.76
N VAL A 71 0.39 13.86 -2.07
CA VAL A 71 -0.89 14.37 -2.56
C VAL A 71 -0.67 15.18 -3.84
N PRO A 72 -1.22 14.77 -5.00
CA PRO A 72 -1.06 15.49 -6.26
C PRO A 72 -1.91 16.76 -6.28
N ASP A 73 -1.48 17.81 -6.99
CA ASP A 73 -2.28 19.04 -7.15
C ASP A 73 -3.53 18.80 -8.00
N ASP A 74 -3.39 18.10 -9.11
CA ASP A 74 -4.50 17.68 -9.96
C ASP A 74 -5.34 16.60 -9.25
N PRO A 75 -6.63 16.83 -8.98
CA PRO A 75 -7.49 15.86 -8.32
C PRO A 75 -7.75 14.59 -9.15
N SER A 76 -7.49 14.60 -10.45
CA SER A 76 -7.59 13.43 -11.32
C SER A 76 -6.31 12.59 -11.38
N ALA A 77 -5.21 13.11 -10.82
CA ALA A 77 -3.92 12.43 -10.82
C ALA A 77 -3.75 11.56 -9.56
N VAL A 78 -2.82 10.62 -9.67
CA VAL A 78 -2.34 9.80 -8.57
C VAL A 78 -0.81 9.85 -8.54
N ARG A 79 -0.18 9.74 -7.37
CA ARG A 79 1.27 9.73 -7.23
C ARG A 79 1.72 8.47 -6.50
N LEU A 80 2.66 7.73 -7.09
CA LEU A 80 3.19 6.51 -6.48
C LEU A 80 3.88 6.85 -5.15
N HIS A 81 3.42 6.24 -4.07
CA HIS A 81 3.89 6.44 -2.70
C HIS A 81 4.75 5.29 -2.22
N HIS A 82 4.32 4.06 -2.49
CA HIS A 82 5.00 2.88 -1.99
C HIS A 82 4.83 1.65 -2.88
N HIS A 83 5.77 0.73 -2.73
CA HIS A 83 5.66 -0.64 -3.20
C HIS A 83 5.27 -1.55 -2.03
N GLY A 84 4.30 -2.43 -2.23
CA GLY A 84 3.86 -3.41 -1.23
C GLY A 84 4.42 -4.80 -1.50
N PHE A 85 4.97 -5.42 -0.47
CA PHE A 85 5.60 -6.73 -0.47
C PHE A 85 4.97 -7.63 0.58
N ARG A 86 4.50 -8.82 0.19
CA ARG A 86 3.88 -9.77 1.11
C ARG A 86 4.89 -10.83 1.55
N ALA A 87 5.14 -10.91 2.85
CA ALA A 87 5.90 -12.00 3.44
C ALA A 87 5.14 -13.32 3.25
N ALA A 88 5.82 -14.34 2.74
CA ALA A 88 5.23 -15.64 2.44
C ALA A 88 4.81 -16.40 3.72
N ASP A 89 5.59 -16.26 4.79
CA ASP A 89 5.40 -16.93 6.06
C ASP A 89 6.06 -16.16 7.21
N ALA A 90 5.98 -16.71 8.43
CA ALA A 90 6.57 -16.12 9.62
C ALA A 90 8.11 -16.01 9.53
N ALA A 91 8.79 -16.98 8.92
CA ALA A 91 10.24 -16.94 8.80
C ALA A 91 10.70 -15.83 7.83
N ALA A 92 9.95 -15.62 6.76
CA ALA A 92 10.11 -14.52 5.83
C ALA A 92 9.88 -13.17 6.52
N TRP A 93 8.82 -13.06 7.32
CA TRP A 93 8.53 -11.85 8.10
C TRP A 93 9.66 -11.49 9.08
N GLU A 94 10.15 -12.47 9.83
CA GLU A 94 11.28 -12.28 10.75
C GLU A 94 12.58 -11.91 10.00
N SER A 95 12.79 -12.47 8.82
CA SER A 95 13.92 -12.12 7.94
C SER A 95 13.85 -10.68 7.47
N ILE A 96 12.66 -10.19 7.09
CA ILE A 96 12.44 -8.78 6.71
C ILE A 96 12.79 -7.85 7.87
N ASN A 97 12.26 -8.12 9.06
CA ASN A 97 12.52 -7.30 10.25
C ASN A 97 14.03 -7.22 10.55
N ARG A 98 14.72 -8.37 10.63
CA ARG A 98 16.17 -8.39 10.86
C ARG A 98 16.96 -7.64 9.79
N ARG A 99 16.54 -7.67 8.54
CA ARG A 99 17.23 -6.96 7.45
C ARG A 99 17.05 -5.45 7.58
N ILE A 100 15.81 -4.99 7.81
CA ILE A 100 15.50 -3.57 8.06
C ILE A 100 16.38 -3.04 9.20
N ASP A 101 16.46 -3.77 10.32
CA ASP A 101 17.28 -3.40 11.46
C ASP A 101 18.78 -3.42 11.13
N ALA A 102 19.26 -4.46 10.43
CA ALA A 102 20.68 -4.61 10.10
C ALA A 102 21.21 -3.53 9.15
N VAL A 103 20.37 -3.00 8.26
CA VAL A 103 20.73 -1.90 7.37
C VAL A 103 20.34 -0.52 7.92
N GLY A 104 19.68 -0.46 9.07
CA GLY A 104 19.33 0.78 9.76
C GLY A 104 18.28 1.63 9.03
N LEU A 105 17.35 1.00 8.30
CA LEU A 105 16.28 1.73 7.62
C LEU A 105 15.30 2.34 8.63
N ALA A 106 14.94 3.61 8.43
CA ALA A 106 13.90 4.23 9.23
C ALA A 106 12.54 3.57 8.93
N THR A 107 11.74 3.33 9.97
CA THR A 107 10.39 2.78 9.83
C THR A 107 9.36 3.76 10.38
N PRO A 108 9.00 4.83 9.63
CA PRO A 108 8.13 5.89 10.13
C PRO A 108 6.73 5.40 10.49
N MET A 109 6.30 4.26 9.96
CA MET A 109 5.02 3.65 10.30
C MET A 109 5.15 2.13 10.40
N ARG A 110 4.70 1.57 11.54
CA ARG A 110 4.63 0.13 11.75
C ARG A 110 3.49 -0.21 12.70
N GLY A 111 2.87 -1.36 12.51
CA GLY A 111 1.79 -1.76 13.39
C GLY A 111 1.22 -3.13 13.07
N ALA A 112 0.21 -3.48 13.86
CA ALA A 112 -0.58 -4.68 13.67
C ALA A 112 -2.06 -4.31 13.82
N VAL A 113 -2.90 -4.85 12.93
CA VAL A 113 -4.37 -4.67 12.94
C VAL A 113 -5.04 -6.03 12.79
N MET A 114 -6.38 -6.05 12.90
CA MET A 114 -7.16 -7.30 12.91
C MET A 114 -6.65 -8.26 13.99
N ASP A 115 -6.51 -7.78 15.22
CA ASP A 115 -6.00 -8.55 16.37
C ASP A 115 -4.65 -9.25 16.09
N GLY A 116 -3.76 -8.56 15.38
CA GLY A 116 -2.41 -9.05 15.07
C GLY A 116 -2.32 -9.90 13.80
N GLN A 117 -3.43 -10.10 13.08
CA GLN A 117 -3.45 -10.94 11.89
C GLN A 117 -2.90 -10.25 10.65
N LEU A 118 -2.92 -8.92 10.60
CA LEU A 118 -2.24 -8.11 9.58
C LEU A 118 -1.15 -7.31 10.27
N ASN A 119 0.10 -7.60 9.94
CA ASN A 119 1.26 -6.84 10.38
C ASN A 119 1.83 -6.07 9.20
N TYR A 120 2.24 -4.82 9.43
CA TYR A 120 2.80 -3.99 8.37
C TYR A 120 3.95 -3.12 8.88
N ILE A 121 4.90 -2.85 7.98
CA ILE A 121 6.02 -1.94 8.20
C ILE A 121 6.24 -1.12 6.93
N TYR A 122 6.23 0.20 7.05
CA TYR A 122 6.74 1.11 6.02
C TYR A 122 8.19 1.41 6.35
N ALA A 123 9.11 0.93 5.51
CA ALA A 123 10.52 1.29 5.55
C ALA A 123 10.78 2.46 4.59
N ASP A 124 11.57 3.43 5.05
CA ASP A 124 12.02 4.56 4.25
C ASP A 124 13.17 4.17 3.33
N THR A 125 12.80 3.65 2.15
CA THR A 125 13.72 3.27 1.08
C THR A 125 13.74 4.30 -0.04
N ARG A 126 13.26 5.53 0.21
CA ARG A 126 13.13 6.57 -0.81
C ARG A 126 14.47 7.00 -1.38
N ALA A 127 15.52 7.04 -0.55
CA ALA A 127 16.87 7.37 -0.99
C ALA A 127 17.44 6.35 -2.00
N ASP A 128 17.00 5.09 -1.94
CA ASP A 128 17.51 4.00 -2.77
C ASP A 128 16.60 3.67 -3.96
N THR A 129 15.29 3.73 -3.75
CA THR A 129 14.27 3.25 -4.71
C THR A 129 13.27 4.32 -5.16
N GLY A 130 13.35 5.52 -4.59
CA GLY A 130 12.48 6.66 -4.91
C GLY A 130 11.14 6.69 -4.19
N VAL A 131 10.71 5.59 -3.57
CA VAL A 131 9.42 5.46 -2.86
C VAL A 131 9.61 4.70 -1.55
N TYR A 132 8.59 4.68 -0.68
CA TYR A 132 8.60 3.81 0.49
C TYR A 132 8.45 2.34 0.09
N SER A 133 8.87 1.42 0.95
CA SER A 133 8.55 -0.01 0.83
C SER A 133 7.69 -0.44 2.00
N GLU A 134 6.49 -0.92 1.72
CA GLU A 134 5.59 -1.53 2.69
C GLU A 134 5.79 -3.06 2.68
N PHE A 135 6.07 -3.63 3.84
CA PHE A 135 6.11 -5.07 4.04
C PHE A 135 4.90 -5.50 4.85
N VAL A 136 4.19 -6.51 4.37
CA VAL A 136 2.94 -7.00 4.96
C VAL A 136 3.05 -8.47 5.27
N TYR A 137 2.63 -8.87 6.46
CA TYR A 137 2.46 -10.27 6.84
C TYR A 137 1.02 -10.54 7.29
N LEU A 138 0.36 -11.45 6.58
CA LEU A 138 -1.04 -11.80 6.79
C LEU A 138 -1.16 -13.22 7.35
N THR A 139 -1.97 -13.37 8.40
CA THR A 139 -2.38 -14.64 8.98
C THR A 139 -3.90 -14.66 9.18
N GLY A 140 -4.47 -15.81 9.51
CA GLY A 140 -5.89 -15.92 9.87
C GLY A 140 -6.84 -15.33 8.82
N ALA A 141 -7.84 -14.56 9.26
CA ALA A 141 -8.82 -13.92 8.39
C ALA A 141 -8.20 -12.82 7.50
N ALA A 142 -7.06 -12.25 7.89
CA ALA A 142 -6.39 -11.24 7.07
C ALA A 142 -5.85 -11.81 5.76
N THR A 143 -5.67 -13.13 5.63
CA THR A 143 -5.20 -13.73 4.36
C THR A 143 -6.18 -13.53 3.20
N SER A 144 -7.46 -13.31 3.51
CA SER A 144 -8.57 -13.10 2.58
C SER A 144 -8.98 -11.63 2.43
N ILE A 145 -8.22 -10.69 3.00
CA ILE A 145 -8.57 -9.25 3.01
C ILE A 145 -8.66 -8.63 1.61
N TYR A 146 -8.19 -9.33 0.57
CA TYR A 146 -8.16 -8.85 -0.80
C TYR A 146 -8.98 -9.73 -1.76
N ASP A 147 -9.73 -10.72 -1.26
CA ASP A 147 -10.46 -11.68 -2.09
C ASP A 147 -11.65 -11.04 -2.84
N ASP A 148 -12.14 -9.90 -2.34
CA ASP A 148 -13.21 -9.11 -2.95
C ASP A 148 -12.71 -7.94 -3.81
N VAL A 149 -11.40 -7.82 -4.02
CA VAL A 149 -10.84 -6.80 -4.93
C VAL A 149 -11.10 -7.23 -6.39
N PRO A 150 -11.71 -6.38 -7.22
CA PRO A 150 -12.00 -6.73 -8.61
C PRO A 150 -10.73 -6.79 -9.46
N HIS A 151 -10.78 -7.64 -10.49
CA HIS A 151 -9.78 -7.70 -11.56
C HIS A 151 -10.24 -6.88 -12.77
N ASN A 152 -9.33 -6.11 -13.36
CA ASN A 152 -9.52 -5.35 -14.60
C ASN A 152 -8.78 -6.01 -15.76
#